data_AF-A0AAU9XR69-F1
#
_entry.id   AF-A0AAU9XR69-F1
#
_cell.length_a   1.000
_cell.length_b   1.000
_cell.length_c   1.000
_cell.angle_alpha   90.00
_cell.angle_beta   90.00
_cell.angle_gamma   90.00
#
_symmetry.space_group_name_H-M   'P 1'
#
loop_
_entity.id
_entity.type
_entity.pdbx_description
1 polymer ?
#
loop_
_entity_poly.entity_id
_entity_poly.type
_entity_poly.pdbx_seq_one_letter_code
_entity_poly.pdbx_strand_id
1 'polypeptide(L)'
;MANSMLFLGLRRGDLLNEDDPDVKEAVKRLSPEDFNLRQFRIKRALDLTMKHSILPKEHWTTSEEDTMYIQPLIDQVKKERIEREMWDHK
;
A
#
# COMPACT_ATOMS: atom_id res chain seq x y z
N MET A 1 -6.52 6.20 -14.93
CA MET A 1 -6.11 6.07 -13.51
C MET A 1 -4.78 5.35 -13.32
N ALA A 2 -4.37 4.37 -14.14
CA ALA A 2 -3.08 3.69 -13.96
C ALA A 2 -1.84 4.59 -14.18
N ASN A 3 -1.87 5.49 -15.17
CA ASN A 3 -0.74 6.39 -15.44
C ASN A 3 -0.43 7.35 -14.28
N SER A 4 -1.42 7.69 -13.43
CA SER A 4 -1.20 8.66 -12.34
C SER A 4 -0.38 8.14 -11.17
N MET A 5 -0.24 6.83 -11.05
CA MET A 5 0.48 6.19 -9.95
C MET A 5 1.98 6.18 -10.23
N LEU A 6 2.35 5.85 -11.47
CA LEU A 6 3.75 5.68 -11.89
C LEU A 6 4.54 7.00 -11.84
N PHE A 7 3.96 8.11 -12.32
CA PHE A 7 4.66 9.40 -12.32
C PHE A 7 4.76 10.07 -10.93
N LEU A 8 3.98 9.61 -9.95
CA LEU A 8 4.10 10.00 -8.54
C LEU A 8 5.01 9.07 -7.74
N GLY A 9 5.44 7.96 -8.37
CA GLY A 9 6.29 6.96 -7.76
C GLY A 9 5.59 6.19 -6.63
N LEU A 10 4.29 5.96 -6.77
CA LEU A 10 3.49 5.12 -5.86
C LEU A 10 3.48 3.68 -6.35
N ARG A 11 3.45 2.73 -5.41
CA ARG A 11 3.17 1.32 -5.68
C ARG A 11 1.68 1.03 -5.51
N ARG A 12 1.16 -0.03 -6.14
CA ARG A 12 -0.26 -0.41 -6.02
C ARG A 12 -0.71 -0.60 -4.57
N GLY A 13 0.16 -1.17 -3.73
CA GLY A 13 -0.11 -1.36 -2.30
C GLY A 13 -0.29 -0.06 -1.50
N ASP A 14 0.22 1.06 -2.00
CA ASP A 14 0.08 2.36 -1.32
C ASP A 14 -1.31 2.98 -1.47
N LEU A 15 -2.09 2.48 -2.45
CA LEU A 15 -3.41 3.01 -2.84
C LEU A 15 -4.58 2.22 -2.27
N LEU A 16 -4.29 1.20 -1.46
CA LEU A 16 -5.32 0.43 -0.79
C LEU A 16 -6.07 1.31 0.22
N ASN A 17 -7.38 1.09 0.33
CA ASN A 17 -8.22 1.83 1.25
C ASN A 17 -7.87 1.45 2.70
N GLU A 18 -7.26 2.38 3.45
CA GLU A 18 -6.89 2.17 4.85
C GLU A 18 -8.10 2.16 5.82
N ASP A 19 -9.30 2.52 5.35
CA ASP A 19 -10.53 2.36 6.14
C ASP A 19 -11.03 0.91 6.16
N ASP A 20 -10.56 0.05 5.24
CA ASP A 20 -10.81 -1.39 5.30
C ASP A 20 -10.09 -1.97 6.53
N PRO A 21 -10.81 -2.63 7.47
CA PRO A 21 -10.21 -3.20 8.68
C PRO A 21 -9.07 -4.17 8.41
N ASP A 22 -9.16 -4.97 7.35
CA ASP A 22 -8.15 -5.97 7.00
C ASP A 22 -6.87 -5.27 6.51
N VAL A 23 -7.02 -4.20 5.72
CA VAL A 23 -5.90 -3.37 5.24
C VAL A 23 -5.27 -2.60 6.39
N LYS A 24 -6.08 -1.98 7.25
CA LYS A 24 -5.62 -1.23 8.42
C LYS A 24 -4.77 -2.07 9.34
N GLU A 25 -5.20 -3.30 9.59
CA GLU A 25 -4.44 -4.24 10.42
C GLU A 25 -3.18 -4.75 9.72
N ALA A 26 -3.23 -5.00 8.41
CA ALA A 26 -2.04 -5.35 7.63
C ALA A 26 -0.98 -4.24 7.64
N VAL A 27 -1.37 -2.96 7.55
CA VAL A 27 -0.45 -1.82 7.63
C VAL A 27 0.27 -1.77 8.99
N LYS A 28 -0.42 -2.09 10.09
CA LYS A 28 0.22 -2.14 11.43
C LYS A 28 1.23 -3.27 11.58
N ARG A 29 1.07 -4.36 10.82
CA ARG A 29 1.95 -5.53 10.85
C ARG A 29 3.17 -5.40 9.94
N LEU A 30 3.25 -4.35 9.13
CA LEU A 30 4.42 -4.09 8.30
C LEU A 30 5.69 -3.96 9.14
N SER A 31 6.82 -4.36 8.57
CA SER A 31 8.12 -4.05 9.16
C SER A 31 8.27 -2.52 9.28
N PRO A 32 9.02 -2.02 10.28
CA PRO A 32 9.27 -0.59 10.42
C PRO A 32 9.88 0.03 9.15
N GLU A 33 10.72 -0.73 8.45
CA GLU A 33 11.34 -0.30 7.20
C GLU A 33 10.30 -0.15 6.08
N ASP A 34 9.49 -1.17 5.82
CA ASP A 34 8.46 -1.14 4.77
C ASP A 34 7.41 -0.06 5.05
N PHE A 35 7.03 0.11 6.33
CA PHE A 35 6.13 1.16 6.75
C PHE A 35 6.71 2.55 6.43
N ASN A 36 7.96 2.80 6.78
CA ASN A 36 8.62 4.08 6.50
C ASN A 36 8.77 4.34 5.00
N LEU A 37 9.14 3.32 4.22
CA LEU A 37 9.23 3.42 2.76
C LEU A 37 7.86 3.72 2.13
N ARG A 38 6.78 3.07 2.62
CA ARG A 38 5.40 3.38 2.24
C ARG A 38 5.04 4.83 2.55
N GLN A 39 5.28 5.28 3.78
CA GLN A 39 4.99 6.65 4.19
C GLN A 39 5.76 7.68 3.36
N PHE A 40 7.02 7.40 3.02
CA PHE A 40 7.82 8.26 2.16
C PHE A 40 7.19 8.41 0.76
N ARG A 41 6.81 7.30 0.12
CA ARG A 41 6.16 7.34 -1.20
C ARG A 41 4.85 8.14 -1.17
N ILE A 42 4.01 7.92 -0.16
CA ILE A 42 2.73 8.64 0.00
C ILE A 42 2.96 10.14 0.23
N LYS A 43 3.87 10.52 1.13
CA LYS A 43 4.20 11.93 1.40
C LYS A 43 4.75 12.64 0.18
N ARG A 44 5.63 11.97 -0.57
CA ARG A 44 6.18 12.48 -1.83
C ARG A 44 5.09 12.70 -2.88
N ALA A 45 4.18 11.73 -3.04
CA ALA A 45 3.07 11.85 -3.98
C ALA A 45 2.12 13.00 -3.60
N LEU A 46 1.84 13.18 -2.31
CA LEU A 46 1.05 14.31 -1.80
C LEU A 46 1.71 15.65 -2.13
N ASP A 47 3.00 15.80 -1.84
CA ASP A 47 3.76 17.03 -2.13
C ASP A 47 3.74 17.37 -3.63
N LEU A 48 3.98 16.38 -4.50
CA LEU A 48 3.93 16.55 -5.96
C LEU A 48 2.53 16.93 -6.45
N THR A 49 1.49 16.29 -5.89
CA THR A 49 0.09 16.58 -6.21
C THR A 49 -0.27 18.01 -5.83
N MET A 50 0.14 18.46 -4.64
CA MET A 50 -0.06 19.83 -4.18
C MET A 50 0.66 20.86 -5.05
N LYS A 51 1.84 20.50 -5.58
CA LYS A 51 2.62 21.34 -6.50
C LYS A 51 2.15 21.27 -7.96
N HIS A 52 1.15 20.44 -8.27
CA HIS A 52 0.75 20.11 -9.64
C HIS A 52 1.95 19.70 -10.52
N SER A 53 2.90 18.95 -9.93
CA SER A 53 4.14 18.52 -10.57
C SER A 53 4.25 16.99 -10.58
N ILE A 54 5.22 16.47 -11.31
CA ILE A 54 5.47 15.03 -11.47
C ILE A 54 6.95 14.72 -11.22
N LEU A 55 7.27 13.46 -10.95
CA LEU A 55 8.66 13.04 -10.86
C LEU A 55 9.34 13.06 -12.24
N PRO A 56 10.67 13.27 -12.28
CA PRO A 56 11.49 12.91 -13.43
C PRO A 56 11.28 11.44 -13.82
N LYS A 57 11.40 11.11 -15.11
CA LYS A 57 11.08 9.78 -15.65
C LYS A 57 11.93 8.67 -15.03
N GLU A 58 13.14 9.00 -14.63
CA GLU A 58 14.11 8.10 -14.00
C GLU A 58 13.67 7.64 -12.60
N HIS A 59 12.72 8.36 -11.98
CA HIS A 59 12.19 8.07 -10.65
C HIS A 59 10.76 7.52 -10.68
N TRP A 60 10.23 7.22 -11.87
CA TRP A 60 8.93 6.57 -11.99
C TRP A 60 9.07 5.13 -11.50
N THR A 61 8.05 4.67 -10.78
CA THR A 61 8.02 3.28 -10.32
C THR A 61 8.05 2.35 -11.52
N THR A 62 9.01 1.43 -11.54
CA THR A 62 9.08 0.43 -12.59
C THR A 62 8.16 -0.75 -12.29
N SER A 63 7.83 -1.55 -13.31
CA SER A 63 7.02 -2.76 -13.12
C SER A 63 7.67 -3.78 -12.18
N GLU A 64 9.01 -3.77 -12.10
CA GLU A 64 9.79 -4.64 -11.21
C GLU A 64 9.72 -4.17 -9.75
N GLU A 65 9.69 -2.85 -9.54
CA GLU A 65 9.56 -2.26 -8.21
C GLU A 65 8.14 -2.29 -7.66
N ASP A 66 7.12 -2.34 -8.53
CA ASP A 66 5.69 -2.40 -8.19
C ASP A 66 5.28 -3.78 -7.63
N THR A 67 5.91 -4.10 -6.50
CA THR A 67 5.68 -5.28 -5.68
C THR A 67 4.45 -5.07 -4.81
N MET A 68 3.57 -6.08 -4.73
CA MET A 68 2.44 -6.11 -3.79
C MET A 68 2.91 -6.50 -2.38
N TYR A 69 3.80 -5.68 -1.80
CA TYR A 69 4.47 -5.95 -0.52
C TYR A 69 3.50 -6.18 0.66
N ILE A 70 2.33 -5.56 0.64
CA ILE A 70 1.33 -5.64 1.72
C ILE A 70 0.32 -6.78 1.52
N GLN A 71 0.20 -7.34 0.30
CA GLN A 71 -0.81 -8.35 -0.02
C GLN A 71 -0.70 -9.61 0.85
N PRO A 72 0.50 -10.17 1.13
CA PRO A 72 0.62 -11.34 1.98
C PRO A 72 0.08 -11.12 3.41
N LEU A 73 0.25 -9.91 3.95
CA LEU A 73 -0.26 -9.55 5.27
C LEU A 73 -1.79 -9.42 5.27
N ILE A 74 -2.36 -8.85 4.20
CA ILE A 74 -3.81 -8.73 4.04
C ILE A 74 -4.43 -10.13 3.96
N ASP A 75 -3.83 -11.04 3.19
CA ASP A 75 -4.34 -12.41 3.04
C ASP A 75 -4.28 -13.16 4.38
N GLN A 76 -3.21 -12.97 5.15
CA GLN A 76 -3.09 -13.52 6.49
C GLN A 76 -4.18 -12.97 7.44
N VAL A 77 -4.36 -11.65 7.49
CA VAL A 77 -5.38 -11.02 8.35
C VAL A 77 -6.79 -11.50 7.99
N LYS A 78 -7.10 -11.57 6.69
CA LYS A 78 -8.38 -12.10 6.19
C LYS A 78 -8.61 -13.54 6.61
N LYS A 79 -7.59 -14.38 6.48
CA LYS A 79 -7.65 -15.79 6.88
C LYS A 79 -7.91 -15.91 8.39
N GLU A 80 -7.17 -15.19 9.23
CA GLU A 80 -7.35 -15.19 10.68
C GLU A 80 -8.76 -14.72 11.08
N ARG A 81 -9.31 -13.71 10.39
CA ARG A 81 -10.67 -13.22 10.62
C ARG A 81 -11.72 -14.27 10.27
N ILE A 82 -11.61 -14.89 9.10
CA ILE A 82 -12.52 -15.95 8.64
C ILE A 82 -12.47 -17.15 9.60
N GLU A 83 -11.27 -17.57 10.03
CA GLU A 83 -11.10 -18.67 10.98
C GLU A 83 -11.79 -18.38 12.33
N ARG A 84 -11.70 -17.14 12.82
CA ARG A 84 -12.40 -16.71 14.05
C ARG A 84 -13.92 -16.71 13.87
N GLU A 85 -14.41 -16.15 12.77
CA GLU A 85 -15.84 -16.15 12.43
C GLU A 85 -16.40 -17.59 12.34
N MET A 86 -15.64 -18.52 11.76
CA MET A 86 -16.02 -19.93 11.68
C MET A 86 -16.05 -20.64 13.04
N TRP A 87 -15.15 -20.26 13.96
CA TRP A 87 -15.12 -20.81 15.31
C TRP A 87 -16.29 -20.30 16.16
N ASP A 88 -16.61 -19.01 16.08
CA ASP A 88 -17.67 -18.37 16.86
C ASP A 88 -19.08 -18.79 16.41
N HIS A 89 -19.22 -19.28 15.17
CA HIS A 89 -20.47 -19.80 14.61
C HIS A 89 -20.64 -21.32 14.71
N LYS A 90 -19.77 -22.00 15.45
CA LYS A 90 -19.82 -23.45 15.68
C LYS A 90 -20.21 -23.78 17.12
#